data_AF-J4J232-F1
#
_entry.id   AF-J4J232-F1
#
_cell.length_a   1.000
_cell.length_b   1.000
_cell.length_c   1.000
_cell.angle_alpha   90.00
_cell.angle_beta   90.00
_cell.angle_gamma   90.00
#
_symmetry.space_group_name_H-M   'P 1'
#
loop_
_entity.id
_entity.type
_entity.pdbx_description
1 polymer ?
#
loop_
_entity_poly.entity_id
_entity_poly.type
_entity_poly.pdbx_seq_one_letter_code
_entity_poly.pdbx_strand_id
1 'polypeptide(L)'
;MEREAVQRLIAEAARELRRSSSEDGTRGSAVLTLVNAILETALAEEATDIHLEPMGGSLRIRMRVDGLLRERPVQFPPELAPVIIARLKVMAGIDTAKRNRPQDGQIRYRYGERLIDMRVAVLPVLGGERMVVRIMDASERFLSCAELDFTPRNQEIFERLIRRPTGLLLLCGPMNSGKTTTLYA
;
A
#
# COMPACT_ATOMS: atom_id res chain seq x y z
N MET A 1 -5.55 13.80 -9.32
CA MET A 1 -5.33 15.05 -8.58
C MET A 1 -4.49 15.97 -9.44
N GLU A 2 -4.95 17.19 -9.75
CA GLU A 2 -4.12 18.16 -10.49
C GLU A 2 -2.81 18.38 -9.72
N ARG A 3 -1.68 18.28 -10.41
CA ARG A 3 -0.32 18.32 -9.86
C ARG A 3 -0.10 19.48 -8.87
N GLU A 4 -0.81 20.58 -9.08
CA GLU A 4 -0.81 21.77 -8.22
C GLU A 4 -1.36 21.50 -6.81
N ALA A 5 -2.43 20.72 -6.67
CA ALA A 5 -3.06 20.45 -5.38
C ALA A 5 -2.11 19.66 -4.46
N VAL A 6 -1.43 18.65 -5.00
CA VAL A 6 -0.41 17.89 -4.26
C VAL A 6 0.76 18.78 -3.86
N GLN A 7 1.21 19.66 -4.75
CA GLN A 7 2.29 20.60 -4.43
C GLN A 7 1.89 21.59 -3.32
N ARG A 8 0.64 22.05 -3.30
CA ARG A 8 0.12 22.89 -2.21
C ARG A 8 0.13 22.13 -0.88
N LEU A 9 -0.35 20.89 -0.86
CA LEU A 9 -0.33 20.05 0.36
C LEU A 9 1.09 19.78 0.87
N ILE A 10 2.05 19.53 -0.04
CA ILE A 10 3.46 19.36 0.32
C ILE A 10 4.03 20.65 0.92
N ALA A 11 3.77 21.79 0.29
CA ALA A 11 4.25 23.07 0.78
C ALA A 11 3.65 23.41 2.15
N GLU A 12 2.37 23.12 2.36
CA GLU A 12 1.68 23.30 3.63
C GLU A 12 2.26 22.38 4.72
N ALA A 13 2.40 21.08 4.44
CA ALA A 13 2.99 20.13 5.37
C ALA A 13 4.44 20.49 5.75
N ALA A 14 5.25 20.95 4.80
CA ALA A 14 6.61 21.39 5.06
C ALA A 14 6.65 22.67 5.92
N ARG A 15 5.75 23.62 5.67
CA ARG A 15 5.61 24.83 6.50
C ARG A 15 5.17 24.50 7.92
N GLU A 16 4.15 23.64 8.08
CA GLU A 16 3.67 23.20 9.39
C GLU A 16 4.80 22.53 10.18
N LEU A 17 5.56 21.64 9.54
CA LEU A 17 6.70 20.97 10.16
C LEU A 17 7.75 21.97 10.66
N ARG A 18 8.12 22.95 9.84
CA ARG A 18 9.08 24.01 10.22
C ARG A 18 8.56 24.93 11.33
N ARG A 19 7.24 25.11 11.44
CA ARG A 19 6.60 25.96 12.45
C ARG A 19 6.38 25.22 13.77
N SER A 20 6.27 23.89 13.74
CA SER A 20 6.03 23.03 14.90
C SER A 20 7.18 22.96 15.92
N SER A 21 8.32 23.58 15.61
CA SER A 21 9.43 23.77 16.55
C SER A 21 9.14 24.79 17.65
N SER A 22 7.99 25.48 17.66
CA SER A 22 7.74 26.56 18.64
C SER A 22 6.44 26.55 19.46
N GLU A 23 5.45 25.66 19.31
CA GLU A 23 4.32 25.55 20.29
C GLU A 23 3.38 24.35 20.03
N ASP A 24 2.79 23.82 21.10
CA ASP A 24 1.93 22.63 21.17
C ASP A 24 0.49 22.86 20.63
N GLY A 25 -0.11 21.80 20.06
CA GLY A 25 -1.58 21.66 20.06
C GLY A 25 -2.24 21.03 18.83
N THR A 26 -1.77 21.33 17.61
CA THR A 26 -2.45 20.86 16.37
C THR A 26 -1.48 20.16 15.42
N ARG A 27 -0.56 19.35 15.97
CA ARG A 27 0.45 18.65 15.17
C ARG A 27 -0.20 17.62 14.26
N GLY A 28 -0.14 17.83 12.94
CA GLY A 28 -0.23 16.76 11.96
C GLY A 28 -1.46 16.77 11.06
N SER A 29 -2.22 17.87 10.96
CA SER A 29 -3.35 17.92 10.03
C SER A 29 -2.87 17.89 8.57
N ALA A 30 -1.88 18.69 8.17
CA ALA A 30 -1.45 18.71 6.78
C ALA A 30 -0.70 17.43 6.39
N VAL A 31 0.10 16.85 7.30
CA VAL A 31 0.75 15.55 7.09
C VAL A 31 -0.27 14.44 6.94
N LEU A 32 -1.30 14.42 7.80
CA LEU A 32 -2.40 13.46 7.71
C LEU A 32 -3.08 13.56 6.35
N THR A 33 -3.44 14.78 5.93
CA THR A 33 -4.07 15.04 4.64
C THR A 33 -3.16 14.62 3.49
N LEU A 34 -1.85 14.87 3.58
CA LEU A 34 -0.88 14.45 2.57
C LEU A 34 -0.77 12.92 2.47
N VAL A 35 -0.72 12.21 3.60
CA VAL A 35 -0.68 10.74 3.63
C VAL A 35 -1.97 10.16 3.05
N ASN A 36 -3.12 10.69 3.45
CA ASN A 36 -4.42 10.27 2.89
C ASN A 36 -4.45 10.52 1.38
N ALA A 37 -4.02 11.70 0.91
CA ALA A 37 -3.94 12.03 -0.51
C ALA A 37 -3.03 11.05 -1.29
N ILE A 38 -1.91 10.61 -0.71
CA ILE A 38 -1.03 9.59 -1.31
C ILE A 38 -1.77 8.25 -1.44
N LEU A 39 -2.44 7.79 -0.38
CA LEU A 39 -3.19 6.53 -0.38
C LEU A 39 -4.38 6.57 -1.34
N GLU A 40 -5.16 7.65 -1.32
CA GLU A 40 -6.30 7.87 -2.21
C GLU A 40 -5.86 7.95 -3.67
N THR A 41 -4.74 8.61 -3.97
CA THR A 41 -4.18 8.61 -5.34
C THR A 41 -3.79 7.22 -5.78
N ALA A 42 -3.16 6.43 -4.89
CA ALA A 42 -2.79 5.06 -5.20
C ALA A 42 -4.03 4.19 -5.48
N LEU A 43 -5.09 4.33 -4.68
CA LEU A 43 -6.34 3.58 -4.85
C LEU A 43 -7.11 4.02 -6.10
N ALA A 44 -7.18 5.33 -6.39
CA ALA A 44 -7.83 5.86 -7.58
C ALA A 44 -7.14 5.43 -8.88
N GLU A 45 -5.82 5.20 -8.83
CA GLU A 45 -5.04 4.67 -9.95
C GLU A 45 -4.88 3.14 -9.90
N GLU A 46 -5.63 2.44 -9.05
CA GLU A 46 -5.61 0.97 -8.92
C GLU A 46 -4.19 0.39 -8.71
N ALA A 47 -3.36 1.11 -7.95
CA ALA A 47 -2.02 0.68 -7.65
C ALA A 47 -2.01 -0.55 -6.71
N THR A 48 -1.04 -1.44 -6.93
CA THR A 48 -0.85 -2.67 -6.14
C THR A 48 0.21 -2.52 -5.05
N ASP A 49 1.21 -1.66 -5.28
CA ASP A 49 2.24 -1.32 -4.30
C ASP A 49 2.52 0.19 -4.32
N ILE A 50 2.74 0.77 -3.15
CA ILE A 50 3.30 2.11 -2.95
C ILE A 50 4.69 1.96 -2.34
N HIS A 51 5.68 2.58 -2.97
CA HIS A 51 7.07 2.58 -2.52
C HIS A 51 7.45 3.98 -2.05
N LEU A 52 7.89 4.09 -0.80
CA LEU A 52 8.43 5.30 -0.19
C LEU A 52 9.93 5.11 0.02
N GLU A 53 10.75 5.82 -0.76
CA GLU A 53 12.18 5.58 -0.88
C GLU A 53 12.95 6.88 -0.58
N PRO A 54 13.65 6.98 0.57
CA PRO A 54 14.54 8.12 0.80
C PRO A 54 15.73 8.02 -0.17
N MET A 55 15.94 9.06 -0.99
CA MET A 55 17.02 9.08 -1.97
C MET A 55 17.61 10.49 -2.12
N GLY A 56 18.94 10.61 -1.93
CA GLY A 56 19.69 11.83 -2.27
C GLY A 56 19.20 13.12 -1.60
N GLY A 57 18.67 13.04 -0.37
CA GLY A 57 18.10 14.20 0.30
C GLY A 57 16.68 14.57 -0.14
N SER A 58 15.92 13.61 -0.68
CA SER A 58 14.50 13.76 -0.99
C SER A 58 13.75 12.46 -0.67
N LEU A 59 12.41 12.52 -0.62
CA LEU A 59 11.58 11.33 -0.62
C LEU A 59 11.06 11.10 -2.04
N ARG A 60 11.45 9.96 -2.62
CA ARG A 60 10.88 9.45 -3.87
C ARG A 60 9.68 8.58 -3.55
N ILE A 61 8.58 8.81 -4.26
CA ILE A 61 7.39 7.94 -4.21
C ILE A 61 7.21 7.28 -5.57
N ARG A 62 7.11 5.94 -5.58
CA ARG A 62 6.76 5.15 -6.76
C ARG A 62 5.51 4.35 -6.49
N MET A 63 4.71 4.12 -7.52
CA MET A 63 3.51 3.29 -7.41
C MET A 63 3.53 2.23 -8.52
N ARG A 64 3.16 1.00 -8.17
CA ARG A 64 3.00 -0.08 -9.14
C ARG A 64 1.58 -0.07 -9.68
N VAL A 65 1.41 0.34 -10.92
CA VAL A 65 0.13 0.35 -11.64
C VAL A 65 0.28 -0.56 -12.85
N ASP A 66 -0.66 -1.47 -13.06
CA ASP A 66 -0.62 -2.47 -14.14
C ASP A 66 0.70 -3.27 -14.17
N GLY A 67 1.22 -3.62 -12.98
CA GLY A 67 2.50 -4.32 -12.83
C GLY A 67 3.75 -3.46 -13.03
N LEU A 68 3.62 -2.25 -13.59
CA LEU A 68 4.72 -1.33 -13.87
C LEU A 68 4.95 -0.36 -12.71
N LEU A 69 6.20 -0.29 -12.23
CA LEU A 69 6.57 0.63 -11.16
C LEU A 69 6.90 2.01 -11.76
N ARG A 70 6.05 3.00 -11.49
CA ARG A 70 6.16 4.37 -12.03
C ARG A 70 6.51 5.36 -10.92
N GLU A 71 7.48 6.24 -11.18
CA GLU A 71 7.85 7.33 -10.28
C GLU A 71 6.85 8.49 -10.39
N ARG A 72 6.44 9.03 -9.24
CA ARG A 72 5.55 10.19 -9.20
C ARG A 72 6.34 11.46 -9.50
N PRO A 73 5.85 12.37 -10.37
CA PRO A 73 6.59 13.55 -10.83
C PRO A 73 6.66 14.68 -9.79
N VAL A 74 6.41 14.36 -8.53
CA VAL A 74 6.32 15.29 -7.40
C VAL A 74 7.50 15.01 -6.48
N GLN A 75 8.29 16.05 -6.22
CA GLN A 75 9.41 15.96 -5.29
C GLN A 75 8.96 16.32 -3.88
N PHE A 76 9.37 15.50 -2.92
CA PHE A 76 9.09 15.72 -1.51
C PHE A 76 10.36 16.18 -0.80
N PRO A 77 10.31 17.30 -0.06
CA PRO A 77 11.41 17.73 0.80
C PRO A 77 11.87 16.61 1.75
N PRO A 78 13.19 16.52 2.05
CA PRO A 78 13.74 15.45 2.89
C PRO A 78 13.12 15.40 4.29
N GLU A 79 12.81 16.57 4.84
CA GLU A 79 12.18 16.72 6.15
C GLU A 79 10.81 16.04 6.26
N LEU A 80 10.09 15.85 5.16
CA LEU A 80 8.78 15.17 5.17
C LEU A 80 8.91 13.64 5.23
N ALA A 81 10.02 13.07 4.77
CA ALA A 81 10.23 11.62 4.74
C ALA A 81 10.01 10.93 6.11
N PRO A 82 10.68 11.34 7.19
CA PRO A 82 10.49 10.70 8.50
C PRO A 82 9.07 10.87 9.04
N VAL A 83 8.40 11.98 8.70
CA VAL A 83 7.08 12.32 9.24
C VAL A 83 5.97 11.53 8.53
N ILE A 84 6.06 11.38 7.21
CA ILE A 84 5.17 10.53 6.41
C ILE A 84 5.29 9.06 6.87
N ILE A 85 6.53 8.56 7.02
CA ILE A 85 6.78 7.18 7.45
C ILE A 85 6.27 6.95 8.87
N ALA A 86 6.51 7.88 9.79
CA ALA A 86 5.99 7.78 11.16
C ALA A 86 4.45 7.75 11.17
N ARG A 87 3.78 8.55 10.34
CA ARG A 87 2.32 8.53 10.25
C ARG A 87 1.80 7.19 9.72
N LEU A 88 2.40 6.65 8.67
CA LEU A 88 2.04 5.33 8.15
C LEU A 88 2.32 4.20 9.15
N LYS A 89 3.41 4.29 9.94
CA LYS A 89 3.68 3.36 11.05
C LYS A 89 2.58 3.39 12.10
N VAL A 90 2.12 4.58 12.51
CA VAL A 90 1.00 4.71 13.45
C VAL A 90 -0.27 4.06 12.88
N MET A 91 -0.58 4.32 11.60
CA MET A 91 -1.72 3.67 10.94
C MET A 91 -1.59 2.14 10.88
N ALA A 92 -0.36 1.63 10.81
CA ALA A 92 -0.05 0.20 10.71
C ALA A 92 0.13 -0.51 12.06
N GLY A 93 0.01 0.21 13.18
CA GLY A 93 0.29 -0.33 14.52
C GLY A 93 1.77 -0.64 14.78
N ILE A 94 2.69 -0.03 14.03
CA ILE A 94 4.14 -0.24 14.13
C ILE A 94 4.76 0.76 15.12
N ASP A 95 5.73 0.31 15.91
CA ASP A 95 6.49 1.17 16.83
C ASP A 95 7.33 2.22 16.06
N THR A 96 6.99 3.49 16.26
CA THR A 96 7.64 4.64 15.62
C THR A 96 9.01 4.95 16.21
N ALA A 97 9.28 4.58 17.46
CA ALA A 97 10.57 4.80 18.12
C ALA A 97 11.64 3.82 17.62
N LYS A 98 11.24 2.65 17.10
CA LYS A 98 12.16 1.67 16.51
C LYS A 98 12.38 2.01 15.03
N ARG A 99 13.63 2.31 14.69
CA ARG A 99 14.05 2.71 13.32
C ARG A 99 15.29 1.98 12.82
N ASN A 100 15.83 1.05 13.62
CA ASN A 100 17.09 0.35 13.37
C ASN A 100 16.91 -1.13 13.02
N ARG A 101 15.67 -1.58 12.80
CA ARG A 101 15.36 -2.97 12.42
C ARG A 101 14.17 -3.00 11.45
N PRO A 102 14.06 -4.03 10.60
CA PRO A 102 12.89 -4.25 9.79
C PRO A 102 11.63 -4.39 10.65
N GLN A 103 10.49 -3.90 10.16
CA GLN A 103 9.19 -3.99 10.83
C GLN A 103 8.08 -4.20 9.81
N ASP A 104 7.11 -5.03 10.16
CA ASP A 104 5.92 -5.30 9.35
C ASP A 104 4.66 -4.88 10.12
N GLY A 105 3.63 -4.49 9.38
CA GLY A 105 2.35 -4.08 9.94
C GLY A 105 1.22 -4.17 8.92
N GLN A 106 0.02 -3.82 9.36
CA GLN A 106 -1.18 -3.84 8.53
C GLN A 106 -2.00 -2.58 8.75
N ILE A 107 -2.49 -2.00 7.66
CA ILE A 107 -3.41 -0.85 7.69
C ILE A 107 -4.76 -1.34 7.18
N ARG A 108 -5.84 -1.09 7.92
CA ARG A 108 -7.20 -1.14 7.38
C ARG A 108 -7.63 0.27 7.01
N TYR A 109 -7.75 0.54 5.71
CA TYR A 109 -8.08 1.85 5.18
C TYR A 109 -9.50 1.86 4.61
N ARG A 110 -10.31 2.85 5.00
CA ARG A 110 -11.65 3.03 4.45
C ARG A 110 -11.57 3.96 3.23
N TYR A 111 -12.02 3.49 2.08
CA TYR A 111 -12.06 4.25 0.84
C TYR A 111 -13.49 4.24 0.27
N GLY A 112 -14.23 5.32 0.50
CA GLY A 112 -15.67 5.33 0.32
C GLY A 112 -16.34 4.26 1.18
N GLU A 113 -17.12 3.39 0.55
CA GLU A 113 -17.77 2.24 1.20
C GLU A 113 -16.89 0.99 1.29
N ARG A 114 -15.71 1.00 0.66
CA ARG A 114 -14.81 -0.16 0.63
C ARG A 114 -13.84 -0.14 1.81
N LEU A 115 -13.62 -1.31 2.40
CA LEU A 115 -12.56 -1.54 3.37
C LEU A 115 -11.38 -2.20 2.64
N ILE A 116 -10.24 -1.53 2.62
CA ILE A 116 -9.03 -1.98 1.94
C ILE A 116 -8.00 -2.41 2.99
N ASP A 117 -7.50 -3.63 2.86
CA ASP A 117 -6.42 -4.14 3.70
C ASP A 117 -5.09 -3.84 3.03
N MET A 118 -4.14 -3.28 3.77
CA MET A 118 -2.81 -3.01 3.25
C MET A 118 -1.76 -3.64 4.14
N ARG A 119 -0.74 -4.26 3.54
CA ARG A 119 0.44 -4.74 4.26
C ARG A 119 1.54 -3.72 4.15
N VAL A 120 2.19 -3.43 5.27
CA VAL A 120 3.28 -2.47 5.35
C VAL A 120 4.54 -3.19 5.75
N ALA A 121 5.63 -2.93 5.03
CA ALA A 121 6.97 -3.36 5.40
C ALA A 121 7.88 -2.13 5.46
N VAL A 122 8.65 -2.00 6.54
CA VAL A 122 9.59 -0.91 6.77
C VAL A 122 10.98 -1.49 6.95
N LEU A 123 11.96 -0.92 6.25
CA LEU A 123 13.35 -1.34 6.29
C LEU A 123 14.27 -0.14 6.61
N PRO A 124 15.19 -0.25 7.59
CA PRO A 124 16.22 0.76 7.78
C PRO A 124 17.16 0.79 6.56
N VAL A 125 17.44 1.98 6.04
CA VAL A 125 18.35 2.20 4.90
C VAL A 125 19.26 3.39 5.17
N LEU A 126 20.30 3.57 4.36
CA LEU A 126 21.09 4.80 4.37
C LEU A 126 20.16 5.99 4.07
N GLY A 127 20.15 6.99 4.95
CA GLY A 127 19.29 8.18 4.82
C GLY A 127 17.89 8.05 5.43
N GLY A 128 17.58 6.97 6.16
CA GLY A 128 16.35 6.88 6.96
C GLY A 128 15.70 5.51 6.88
N GLU A 129 14.41 5.49 6.54
CA GLU A 129 13.62 4.27 6.45
C GLU A 129 13.00 4.20 5.06
N ARG A 130 13.03 3.01 4.45
CA ARG A 130 12.28 2.71 3.24
C ARG A 130 11.01 1.99 3.65
N MET A 131 9.89 2.34 3.03
CA MET A 131 8.61 1.69 3.30
C MET A 131 7.97 1.21 2.00
N VAL A 132 7.37 0.03 2.05
CA VAL A 132 6.50 -0.49 0.99
C VAL A 132 5.13 -0.76 1.60
N VAL A 133 4.09 -0.25 0.94
CA VAL A 133 2.69 -0.52 1.27
C VAL A 133 2.11 -1.34 0.11
N ARG A 134 1.76 -2.59 0.37
CA ARG A 134 1.04 -3.44 -0.58
C ARG A 134 -0.45 -3.32 -0.34
N ILE A 135 -1.18 -2.92 -1.37
CA ILE A 135 -2.63 -2.78 -1.33
C ILE A 135 -3.25 -4.14 -1.66
N MET A 136 -4.08 -4.65 -0.75
CA MET A 136 -4.87 -5.86 -0.95
C MET A 136 -6.33 -5.44 -0.87
N ASP A 137 -7.00 -5.50 -2.00
CA ASP A 137 -8.42 -5.22 -2.02
C ASP A 137 -9.20 -6.40 -1.41
N ALA A 138 -9.52 -6.29 -0.12
CA ALA A 138 -10.34 -7.29 0.57
C ALA A 138 -11.79 -7.35 0.05
N SER A 139 -12.18 -6.42 -0.83
CA SER A 139 -13.48 -6.41 -1.50
C SER A 139 -13.53 -7.17 -2.83
N GLU A 140 -12.44 -7.88 -3.20
CA GLU A 140 -12.54 -8.87 -4.27
C GLU A 140 -13.63 -9.89 -3.88
N ARG A 141 -14.78 -9.78 -4.54
CA ARG A 141 -15.84 -10.77 -4.53
C ARG A 141 -15.16 -12.12 -4.75
N PHE A 142 -15.37 -13.06 -3.82
CA PHE A 142 -15.00 -14.45 -4.07
C PHE A 142 -15.65 -14.86 -5.38
N LEU A 143 -14.82 -15.15 -6.38
CA LEU A 143 -15.29 -15.70 -7.64
C LEU A 143 -15.98 -17.00 -7.31
N SER A 144 -17.09 -17.32 -7.96
CA SER A 144 -17.52 -18.70 -7.99
C SER A 144 -16.54 -19.49 -8.85
N CYS A 145 -16.46 -20.81 -8.62
CA CYS A 145 -15.66 -21.68 -9.47
C CYS A 145 -15.99 -21.55 -10.98
N ALA A 146 -17.22 -21.14 -11.34
CA ALA A 146 -17.64 -20.88 -12.72
C ALA A 146 -17.09 -19.57 -13.30
N GLU A 147 -16.74 -18.61 -12.45
CA GLU A 147 -16.17 -17.30 -12.83
C GLU A 147 -14.63 -17.34 -12.96
N LEU A 148 -14.00 -18.47 -12.64
CA LEU A 148 -12.55 -18.67 -12.82
C LEU A 148 -12.13 -18.83 -14.29
N ASP A 149 -13.09 -18.84 -15.22
CA ASP A 149 -12.87 -18.94 -16.67
C ASP A 149 -12.05 -20.17 -17.10
N PHE A 150 -12.29 -21.30 -16.43
CA PHE A 150 -11.75 -22.58 -16.88
C PHE A 150 -12.38 -22.99 -18.21
N THR A 151 -11.60 -23.65 -19.08
CA THR A 151 -12.20 -24.36 -20.22
C THR A 151 -13.22 -25.39 -19.72
N PRO A 152 -14.28 -25.72 -20.49
CA PRO A 152 -15.32 -26.64 -20.04
C PRO A 152 -14.78 -27.97 -19.50
N ARG A 153 -13.73 -28.49 -20.16
CA ARG A 153 -13.02 -29.69 -19.71
C ARG A 153 -12.33 -29.52 -18.36
N ASN A 154 -11.65 -28.40 -18.14
CA ASN A 154 -10.93 -28.15 -16.89
C ASN A 154 -11.89 -27.87 -15.73
N GLN A 155 -13.00 -27.18 -15.99
CA GLN A 155 -14.06 -26.96 -15.01
C GLN A 155 -14.58 -28.29 -14.46
N GLU A 156 -14.95 -29.22 -15.34
CA GLU A 156 -15.46 -30.53 -14.94
C GLU A 156 -14.43 -31.34 -14.12
N ILE A 157 -13.17 -31.32 -14.53
CA ILE A 157 -12.08 -32.00 -13.81
C ILE A 157 -11.91 -31.36 -12.42
N PHE A 158 -11.87 -30.04 -12.33
CA PHE A 158 -11.64 -29.31 -11.09
C PHE A 158 -12.79 -29.52 -10.10
N GLU A 159 -14.05 -29.35 -10.54
CA GLU A 159 -15.24 -29.58 -9.72
C GLU A 159 -15.31 -31.01 -9.16
N ARG A 160 -14.93 -32.00 -9.98
CA ARG A 160 -14.86 -33.39 -9.53
C ARG A 160 -13.78 -33.60 -8.48
N LEU A 161 -12.63 -32.93 -8.61
CA LEU A 161 -11.52 -33.07 -7.67
C LEU A 161 -11.82 -32.41 -6.32
N ILE A 162 -12.39 -31.20 -6.30
CA ILE A 162 -12.70 -30.48 -5.06
C ILE A 162 -13.84 -31.13 -4.26
N ARG A 163 -14.72 -31.90 -4.91
CA ARG A 163 -15.82 -32.65 -4.26
C ARG A 163 -15.39 -34.02 -3.73
N ARG A 164 -14.13 -34.44 -3.89
CA ARG A 164 -13.65 -35.71 -3.33
C ARG A 164 -13.63 -35.62 -1.79
N PRO A 165 -14.02 -36.69 -1.07
CA PRO A 165 -14.12 -36.66 0.39
C PRO A 165 -12.75 -36.52 1.08
N THR A 166 -11.68 -37.00 0.44
CA THR A 166 -10.29 -36.86 0.92
C THR A 166 -9.33 -36.77 -0.27
N GLY A 167 -8.19 -36.10 -0.06
CA GLY A 167 -7.15 -35.95 -1.06
C GLY A 167 -6.37 -34.65 -0.86
N LEU A 168 -5.26 -34.50 -1.59
CA LEU A 168 -4.46 -33.28 -1.63
C LEU A 168 -4.58 -32.66 -3.02
N LEU A 169 -4.99 -31.39 -3.09
CA LEU A 169 -5.01 -30.60 -4.32
C LEU A 169 -3.94 -29.51 -4.21
N LEU A 170 -2.99 -29.48 -5.15
CA LEU A 170 -1.90 -28.50 -5.17
C LEU A 170 -2.13 -27.48 -6.28
N LEU A 171 -2.29 -26.21 -5.89
CA LEU A 171 -2.34 -25.08 -6.81
C LEU A 171 -0.93 -24.50 -6.97
N CYS A 172 -0.31 -24.73 -8.13
CA CYS A 172 1.06 -24.30 -8.42
C CYS A 172 1.11 -23.21 -9.50
N GLY A 173 2.09 -22.31 -9.41
CA GLY A 173 2.26 -21.19 -10.34
C GLY A 173 3.09 -20.05 -9.75
N PRO A 174 3.60 -19.11 -10.58
CA PRO A 174 4.46 -18.00 -10.15
C PRO A 174 3.69 -16.95 -9.31
N MET A 175 4.39 -15.97 -8.70
CA MET A 175 3.70 -14.91 -7.95
C MET A 175 2.64 -14.20 -8.81
N ASN A 176 1.50 -13.87 -8.20
CA ASN A 176 0.36 -13.20 -8.84
C ASN A 176 -0.33 -13.97 -10.00
N SER A 177 -0.20 -15.30 -10.04
CA SER A 177 -0.83 -16.15 -11.06
C SER A 177 -2.27 -16.60 -10.75
N GLY A 178 -2.97 -15.92 -9.83
CA GLY A 178 -4.33 -16.28 -9.44
C GLY A 178 -4.50 -17.49 -8.50
N LYS A 179 -3.43 -18.12 -8.00
CA LYS A 179 -3.53 -19.30 -7.09
C LYS A 179 -4.42 -19.06 -5.87
N THR A 180 -4.24 -17.91 -5.22
CA THR A 180 -5.02 -17.55 -4.02
C THR A 180 -6.47 -17.32 -4.41
N THR A 181 -6.73 -16.60 -5.50
CA THR A 181 -8.08 -16.40 -6.04
C THR A 181 -8.78 -17.73 -6.35
N THR A 182 -8.11 -18.68 -7.02
CA THR A 182 -8.63 -20.03 -7.29
C THR A 182 -8.87 -20.85 -6.04
N LEU A 183 -8.07 -20.66 -4.98
CA LEU A 183 -8.23 -21.39 -3.72
C LEU A 183 -9.46 -20.93 -2.93
N TYR A 184 -9.78 -19.64 -3.02
CA TYR A 184 -10.89 -19.03 -2.27
C TYR A 184 -12.23 -19.05 -3.02
N ALA A 185 -12.23 -19.39 -4.30
CA ALA A 185 -13.41 -19.52 -5.16
C ALA A 185 -14.16 -20.86 -4.98
#